data_AF-A0A2V9A108-F1
#
_entry.id   AF-A0A2V9A108-F1
#
_cell.length_a   1.000
_cell.length_b   1.000
_cell.length_c   1.000
_cell.angle_alpha   90.00
_cell.angle_beta   90.00
_cell.angle_gamma   90.00
#
_symmetry.space_group_name_H-M   'P 1'
#
loop_
_entity.id
_entity.type
_entity.pdbx_description
1 polymer ?
#
loop_
_entity_poly.entity_id
_entity_poly.type
_entity_poly.pdbx_seq_one_letter_code
_entity_poly.pdbx_strand_id
1 'polypeptide(L)'
;MTLSITGAEVDLKDDHDRKRAFMTDGRKLQKSKDNNYQEIAAKWDGNRLVTDEKNPRGGKMSRTFELSADGRQLYETLNLKLGRSNTETAIRYVYDIPAQTQQ
;
A
#
# COMPACT_ATOMS: atom_id res chain seq x y z
N MET A 1 -6.76 9.02 -5.54
CA MET A 1 -5.86 7.85 -5.38
C MET A 1 -6.16 6.81 -6.44
N THR A 2 -5.14 6.22 -7.04
CA THR A 2 -5.28 5.14 -8.05
C THR A 2 -4.39 3.97 -7.68
N LEU A 3 -4.89 2.73 -7.82
CA LEU A 3 -4.12 1.50 -7.70
C LEU A 3 -4.11 0.76 -9.04
N SER A 4 -2.94 0.38 -9.53
CA SER A 4 -2.81 -0.38 -10.80
C SER A 4 -1.80 -1.50 -10.65
N ILE A 5 -2.04 -2.65 -11.31
CA ILE A 5 -1.17 -3.82 -11.24
C ILE A 5 -0.55 -4.04 -12.63
N THR A 6 0.78 -4.12 -12.69
CA THR A 6 1.54 -4.43 -13.91
C THR A 6 2.56 -5.53 -13.61
N GLY A 7 2.27 -6.77 -14.02
CA GLY A 7 3.13 -7.91 -13.70
C GLY A 7 3.28 -8.12 -12.20
N ALA A 8 4.51 -7.96 -11.68
CA ALA A 8 4.85 -8.09 -10.25
C ALA A 8 4.93 -6.75 -9.49
N GLU A 9 4.45 -5.66 -10.09
CA GLU A 9 4.43 -4.32 -9.49
C GLU A 9 2.97 -3.89 -9.28
N VAL A 10 2.67 -3.45 -8.06
CA VAL A 10 1.41 -2.75 -7.75
C VAL A 10 1.73 -1.30 -7.46
N ASP A 11 1.17 -0.41 -8.27
CA ASP A 11 1.40 1.01 -8.19
C ASP A 11 0.28 1.71 -7.45
N LEU A 12 0.65 2.48 -6.43
CA LEU A 12 -0.22 3.42 -5.75
C LEU A 12 0.19 4.84 -6.13
N LYS A 13 -0.76 5.58 -6.69
CA LYS A 13 -0.63 7.00 -6.95
C LYS A 13 -1.58 7.79 -6.06
N ASP A 14 -1.04 8.68 -5.23
CA ASP A 14 -1.86 9.55 -4.38
C ASP A 14 -2.27 10.84 -5.09
N ASP A 15 -3.07 11.66 -4.41
CA ASP A 15 -3.63 12.89 -4.98
C ASP A 15 -2.57 14.00 -5.20
N HIS A 16 -1.34 13.81 -4.72
CA HIS A 16 -0.20 14.69 -4.93
C HIS A 16 0.76 14.15 -6.00
N ASP A 17 0.31 13.21 -6.82
CA ASP A 17 1.10 12.56 -7.88
C ASP A 17 2.25 11.68 -7.37
N ARG A 18 2.36 11.43 -6.06
CA ARG A 18 3.43 10.58 -5.51
C ARG A 18 3.12 9.13 -5.81
N LYS A 19 4.11 8.42 -6.34
CA LYS A 19 4.05 7.00 -6.71
C LYS A 19 4.76 6.13 -5.67
N ARG A 20 4.06 5.09 -5.19
CA ARG A 20 4.67 3.97 -4.48
C ARG A 20 4.54 2.71 -5.33
N ALA A 21 5.65 2.06 -5.61
CA ALA A 21 5.71 0.79 -6.34
C ALA A 21 5.90 -0.36 -5.35
N PHE A 22 4.88 -1.20 -5.19
CA PHE A 22 4.92 -2.38 -4.35
C PHE A 22 5.42 -3.57 -5.16
N MET A 23 6.61 -4.06 -4.83
CA MET A 23 7.28 -5.14 -5.54
C MET A 23 6.92 -6.49 -4.91
N THR A 24 6.25 -7.37 -5.66
CA THR A 24 5.72 -8.64 -5.16
C THR A 24 6.58 -9.87 -5.51
N ASP A 25 7.69 -9.67 -6.23
CA ASP A 25 8.58 -10.73 -6.72
C ASP A 25 9.77 -11.00 -5.77
N GLY A 26 9.84 -10.30 -4.64
CA GLY A 26 10.94 -10.44 -3.67
C GLY A 26 12.29 -9.92 -4.18
N ARG A 27 12.31 -9.16 -5.28
CA ARG A 27 13.55 -8.56 -5.79
C ARG A 27 14.12 -7.56 -4.78
N LYS A 28 15.42 -7.28 -4.89
CA LYS A 28 16.04 -6.21 -4.10
C LYS A 28 15.51 -4.85 -4.57
N LEU A 29 14.96 -4.08 -3.62
CA LEU A 29 14.42 -2.75 -3.90
C LEU A 29 15.52 -1.77 -4.33
N GLN A 30 15.22 -0.95 -5.32
CA GLN A 30 16.07 0.14 -5.75
C GLN A 30 15.82 1.37 -4.88
N LYS A 31 16.91 1.98 -4.39
CA LYS A 31 16.82 3.26 -3.69
C LYS A 31 16.57 4.37 -4.72
N SER A 32 15.39 4.96 -4.67
CA SER A 32 15.04 6.12 -5.50
C SER A 32 15.85 7.36 -5.09
N LYS A 33 16.19 8.19 -6.08
CA LYS A 33 16.66 9.58 -5.89
C LYS A 33 15.51 10.61 -5.98
N ASP A 34 14.35 10.17 -6.47
CA ASP A 34 13.14 10.96 -6.59
C ASP A 34 12.31 10.78 -5.31
N ASN A 35 11.97 11.90 -4.66
CA ASN A 35 11.14 11.91 -3.46
C ASN A 35 9.68 11.52 -3.74
N ASN A 36 9.25 11.57 -5.00
CA ASN A 36 7.91 11.20 -5.44
C ASN A 36 7.82 9.72 -5.88
N TYR A 37 8.93 8.97 -5.87
CA TYR A 37 8.95 7.55 -6.22
C TYR A 37 9.62 6.73 -5.12
N GLN A 38 8.95 5.66 -4.69
CA GLN A 38 9.53 4.72 -3.73
C GLN A 38 9.15 3.28 -4.06
N GLU A 39 10.14 2.41 -4.11
CA GLU A 39 9.93 0.96 -4.11
C GLU A 39 9.75 0.43 -2.69
N ILE A 40 8.78 -0.46 -2.52
CA ILE A 40 8.38 -1.05 -1.25
C ILE A 40 8.26 -2.55 -1.45
N ALA A 41 8.83 -3.34 -0.53
CA ALA A 41 8.68 -4.79 -0.57
C ALA A 41 7.24 -5.15 -0.20
N ALA A 42 6.63 -6.03 -0.99
CA ALA A 42 5.29 -6.51 -0.75
C ALA A 42 5.17 -8.00 -1.11
N LYS A 43 4.08 -8.60 -0.66
CA LYS A 43 3.72 -9.98 -0.98
C LYS A 43 2.21 -10.14 -0.99
N TRP A 44 1.73 -11.10 -1.75
CA TRP A 44 0.34 -11.55 -1.67
C TRP A 44 0.18 -12.55 -0.53
N ASP A 45 -0.80 -12.32 0.33
CA ASP A 45 -1.29 -13.23 1.35
C ASP A 45 -2.78 -13.51 1.06
N GLY A 46 -3.04 -14.56 0.28
CA GLY A 46 -4.35 -14.79 -0.32
C GLY A 46 -4.73 -13.64 -1.27
N ASN A 47 -5.86 -12.98 -0.99
CA ASN A 47 -6.36 -11.82 -1.73
C ASN A 47 -5.84 -10.47 -1.21
N ARG A 48 -4.89 -10.49 -0.26
CA ARG A 48 -4.37 -9.30 0.40
C ARG A 48 -2.97 -8.97 -0.08
N LEU A 49 -2.73 -7.73 -0.47
CA LEU A 49 -1.37 -7.23 -0.68
C LEU A 49 -0.84 -6.72 0.65
N VAL A 50 0.25 -7.30 1.16
CA VAL A 50 0.87 -6.93 2.44
C VAL A 50 2.26 -6.35 2.18
N THR A 51 2.56 -5.20 2.77
CA THR A 51 3.85 -4.51 2.62
C THR A 51 4.72 -4.61 3.86
N ASP A 52 6.04 -4.57 3.64
CA ASP A 52 7.05 -4.37 4.68
C ASP A 52 7.63 -2.95 4.55
N GLU A 53 7.14 -2.03 5.38
CA GLU A 53 7.46 -0.60 5.31
C GLU A 53 8.14 -0.10 6.60
N LYS A 54 8.75 1.09 6.50
CA LYS A 54 9.12 1.90 7.66
C LYS A 54 8.17 3.09 7.76
N ASN A 55 7.72 3.40 8.98
CA ASN A 55 7.02 4.65 9.23
C ASN A 55 7.99 5.86 9.11
N PRO A 56 7.49 7.10 9.04
CA PRO A 56 8.33 8.30 8.92
C PRO A 56 9.36 8.50 10.04
N ARG A 57 9.21 7.80 11.18
CA ARG A 57 10.13 7.82 12.32
C ARG A 57 11.13 6.65 12.30
N GLY A 58 11.14 5.85 11.23
CA GLY A 58 12.03 4.69 11.06
C GLY A 58 11.57 3.40 11.76
N GLY A 59 10.42 3.42 12.45
CA GLY A 59 9.83 2.23 13.07
C GLY A 59 9.19 1.29 12.04
N LYS A 60 9.00 0.01 12.42
CA LYS A 60 8.30 -0.96 11.57
C LYS A 60 6.85 -0.53 11.32
N MET A 61 6.40 -0.70 10.09
CA MET A 61 5.03 -0.50 9.65
C MET A 61 4.69 -1.55 8.60
N SER A 62 3.45 -2.00 8.56
CA SER A 62 2.92 -2.71 7.40
C SER A 62 1.66 -2.02 6.90
N ARG A 63 1.41 -2.19 5.61
CA ARG A 63 0.17 -1.79 4.96
C ARG A 63 -0.46 -3.01 4.32
N THR A 64 -1.77 -3.13 4.45
CA THR A 64 -2.54 -4.19 3.81
C THR A 64 -3.58 -3.57 2.89
N PHE A 65 -3.64 -4.02 1.64
CA PHE A 65 -4.73 -3.72 0.72
C PHE A 65 -5.57 -4.96 0.47
N GLU A 66 -6.88 -4.82 0.56
CA GLU A 66 -7.84 -5.91 0.34
C GLU A 66 -9.09 -5.36 -0.34
N LEU A 67 -9.51 -5.98 -1.44
CA LEU A 67 -10.83 -5.71 -2.01
C LEU A 67 -11.90 -6.35 -1.12
N SER A 68 -12.96 -5.59 -0.85
CA SER A 68 -14.21 -6.13 -0.32
C SER A 68 -14.73 -7.28 -1.17
N ALA A 69 -15.49 -8.19 -0.55
CA ALA A 69 -15.99 -9.40 -1.21
C ALA A 69 -16.91 -9.08 -2.42
N ASP A 70 -17.59 -7.94 -2.41
CA ASP A 70 -18.43 -7.47 -3.52
C ASP A 70 -17.68 -6.63 -4.55
N GLY A 71 -16.38 -6.38 -4.34
CA GLY A 71 -15.52 -5.59 -5.21
C GLY A 71 -15.86 -4.10 -5.26
N ARG A 72 -16.72 -3.59 -4.37
CA ARG A 72 -17.16 -2.19 -4.38
C ARG A 72 -16.28 -1.26 -3.57
N GLN A 73 -15.51 -1.83 -2.66
CA GLN A 73 -14.61 -1.10 -1.78
C GLN A 73 -13.21 -1.69 -1.78
N LEU A 74 -12.23 -0.81 -1.65
CA LEU A 74 -10.85 -1.15 -1.30
C LEU A 74 -10.61 -0.78 0.17
N TYR A 75 -10.16 -1.75 0.95
CA TYR A 75 -9.70 -1.55 2.31
C TYR A 75 -8.20 -1.38 2.33
N GLU A 76 -7.74 -0.28 2.92
CA GLU A 76 -6.33 -0.06 3.23
C GLU A 76 -6.18 -0.04 4.75
N THR A 77 -5.36 -0.94 5.30
CA THR A 77 -5.08 -0.99 6.74
C THR A 77 -3.61 -0.72 6.98
N LEU A 78 -3.31 0.37 7.70
CA LEU A 78 -1.99 0.68 8.22
C LEU A 78 -1.84 0.07 9.61
N ASN A 79 -0.83 -0.77 9.79
CA ASN A 79 -0.46 -1.32 11.09
C ASN A 79 0.90 -0.73 11.51
N LEU A 80 0.92 -0.01 12.62
CA LEU A 80 2.11 0.68 13.10
C LEU A 80 2.18 0.72 14.62
N LYS A 81 3.39 0.90 15.15
CA LYS A 81 3.62 1.18 16.57
C LYS A 81 3.78 2.69 16.77
N LEU A 82 2.96 3.26 17.66
CA LEU A 82 2.93 4.69 17.95
C LEU A 82 3.43 5.00 19.37
N GLY A 83 3.98 6.21 19.52
CA GLY A 83 4.42 6.75 20.81
C GLY A 83 5.67 6.09 21.40
N ARG A 84 6.08 6.55 22.58
CA ARG A 84 7.21 5.97 23.33
C ARG A 84 6.89 4.59 23.92
N SER A 85 5.61 4.27 24.09
CA SER A 85 5.10 3.00 24.62
C SER A 85 5.01 1.89 23.58
N ASN A 86 5.33 2.15 22.30
CA ASN A 86 5.18 1.19 21.20
C ASN A 86 3.78 0.59 21.09
N THR A 87 2.75 1.38 21.38
CA THR A 87 1.35 0.94 21.31
C THR A 87 1.03 0.54 19.87
N GLU A 88 0.53 -0.68 19.68
CA GLU A 88 0.07 -1.17 18.38
C GLU A 88 -1.21 -0.41 17.98
N THR A 89 -1.21 0.14 16.78
CA THR A 89 -2.32 0.94 16.26
C THR A 89 -2.58 0.51 14.82
N ALA A 90 -3.86 0.25 14.53
CA ALA A 90 -4.35 0.00 13.19
C ALA A 90 -5.23 1.17 12.74
N ILE A 91 -4.95 1.72 11.56
CA ILE A 91 -5.79 2.74 10.92
C ILE A 91 -6.33 2.12 9.64
N ARG A 92 -7.65 2.07 9.48
CA ARG A 92 -8.32 1.54 8.29
C ARG A 92 -8.96 2.65 7.49
N TYR A 93 -8.54 2.79 6.24
CA TYR A 93 -9.23 3.59 5.24
C TYR A 93 -10.12 2.67 4.40
N VAL A 94 -11.28 3.19 4.02
CA VAL A 94 -12.24 2.53 3.16
C VAL A 94 -12.48 3.44 1.96
N TYR A 95 -12.16 2.93 0.77
CA TYR A 95 -12.33 3.65 -0.47
C TYR A 95 -13.44 3.00 -1.27
N ASP A 96 -14.46 3.78 -1.63
CA ASP A 96 -15.45 3.32 -2.60
C ASP A 96 -14.84 3.34 -3.99
N ILE A 97 -15.02 2.25 -4.73
CA ILE A 97 -14.58 2.11 -6.11
C ILE A 97 -15.72 2.64 -6.99
N PRO A 98 -15.50 3.72 -7.77
CA PRO A 98 -16.52 4.23 -8.65
C PRO A 98 -16.90 3.14 -9.66
N ALA A 99 -18.21 2.98 -9.89
CA ALA A 99 -18.70 2.08 -10.91
C ALA A 99 -18.02 2.44 -12.24
N GLN A 100 -17.38 1.47 -12.88
CA GLN A 100 -16.84 1.68 -14.23
C GLN A 100 -18.03 1.86 -15.17
N THR A 101 -18.38 3.11 -15.46
CA THR A 101 -19.31 3.42 -16.54
C THR A 101 -18.58 3.09 -17.83
N GLN A 102 -18.87 1.92 -18.42
CA GLN A 102 -18.46 1.61 -19.78
C GLN A 102 -19.07 2.69 -20.69
N GLN A 103 -18.22 3.49 -21.35
CA GLN A 103 -18.59 4.35 -22.47
C GLN A 103 -18.27 3.63 -23.77
#